data_AF-A0A2E5FVW0-F1
#
_entry.id   AF-A0A2E5FVW0-F1
#
_cell.length_a   1.000
_cell.length_b   1.000
_cell.length_c   1.000
_cell.angle_alpha   90.00
_cell.angle_beta   90.00
_cell.angle_gamma   90.00
#
_symmetry.space_group_name_H-M   'P 1'
#
loop_
_entity.id
_entity.type
_entity.pdbx_description
1 polymer ?
#
loop_
_entity_poly.entity_id
_entity_poly.type
_entity_poly.pdbx_seq_one_letter_code
_entity_poly.pdbx_strand_id
1 'polypeptide(L)'
;MKKIGIAIGILAILVIGGFLIQSVQQDNEAAPSDNNATGGPAAPSASKSPEAAGDQQEPASSESPPAELEPAIAYCEKAANDNASSAATRALADKGGLVAILQHEAALGGDPYTCGDYYLAHGGDIDATDPRTDSEHLTPLLFAIKRNDPRMVDYVIDHDADLRKRGGPNDVRPYGYAVFLALQNRSTNYNPVIAQLDKALKASAASGS
;
A
#
# COMPACT_ATOMS: atom_id res chain seq x y z
N MET A 1 31.64 -1.32 -40.33
CA MET A 1 32.58 -0.33 -39.76
C MET A 1 32.01 1.06 -39.94
N LYS A 2 32.15 1.92 -38.92
CA LYS A 2 31.73 3.34 -38.78
C LYS A 2 30.28 3.54 -38.33
N LYS A 3 29.96 4.39 -37.36
CA LYS A 3 30.61 4.94 -36.14
C LYS A 3 29.44 5.68 -35.44
N ILE A 4 29.32 5.50 -34.14
CA ILE A 4 28.30 6.11 -33.27
C ILE A 4 28.50 7.64 -33.24
N GLY A 5 27.43 8.41 -33.40
CA GLY A 5 27.42 9.86 -33.23
C GLY A 5 26.68 10.24 -31.94
N ILE A 6 27.43 10.56 -30.89
CA ILE A 6 26.96 11.14 -29.64
C ILE A 6 26.96 12.66 -29.82
N ALA A 7 25.82 13.32 -29.62
CA ALA A 7 25.75 14.77 -29.51
C ALA A 7 25.52 15.14 -28.04
N ILE A 8 26.58 15.70 -27.44
CA ILE A 8 26.60 16.27 -26.09
C ILE A 8 26.08 17.70 -26.20
N GLY A 9 24.91 17.98 -25.63
CA GLY A 9 24.38 19.33 -25.44
C GLY A 9 24.71 19.85 -24.04
N ILE A 10 25.56 20.87 -23.98
CA ILE A 10 26.07 21.51 -22.77
C ILE A 10 25.01 22.42 -22.13
N LEU A 11 24.71 22.13 -20.87
CA LEU A 11 24.61 23.01 -19.70
C LEU A 11 24.30 24.51 -19.88
N ALA A 12 23.19 24.95 -19.30
CA ALA A 12 23.05 26.29 -18.74
C ALA A 12 22.41 26.18 -17.34
N ILE A 13 23.24 26.22 -16.30
CA ILE A 13 22.81 26.35 -14.90
C ILE A 13 22.68 27.85 -14.61
N LEU A 14 21.46 28.32 -14.35
CA LEU A 14 21.22 29.64 -13.76
C LEU A 14 21.11 29.49 -12.24
N VAL A 15 22.12 30.03 -11.57
CA VAL A 15 22.21 30.26 -10.13
C VAL A 15 21.42 31.51 -9.79
N ILE A 16 20.31 31.40 -9.04
CA ILE A 16 19.77 32.54 -8.26
C ILE A 16 19.05 31.99 -7.01
N GLY A 17 19.42 32.51 -5.84
CA GLY A 17 18.51 32.54 -4.68
C GLY A 17 19.10 31.98 -3.39
N GLY A 18 20.05 32.70 -2.79
CA GLY A 18 20.45 32.46 -1.40
C GLY A 18 19.31 32.81 -0.45
N PHE A 19 19.01 31.89 0.47
CA PHE A 19 18.16 32.15 1.63
C PHE A 19 18.99 31.92 2.90
N LEU A 20 19.30 33.01 3.59
CA LEU A 20 19.89 33.03 4.92
C LEU A 20 18.81 32.63 5.92
N ILE A 21 18.98 31.49 6.61
CA ILE A 21 18.21 31.19 7.83
C ILE A 21 19.12 31.49 9.01
N GLN A 22 18.72 32.50 9.79
CA GLN A 22 19.33 32.83 11.07
C GLN A 22 19.02 31.72 12.09
N SER A 23 20.06 31.25 12.77
CA SER A 23 19.98 30.43 13.96
C SER A 23 19.43 31.26 15.13
N VAL A 24 18.20 30.96 15.56
CA VAL A 24 17.72 31.33 16.90
C VAL A 24 18.00 30.15 17.82
N GLN A 25 18.95 30.39 18.72
CA GLN A 25 19.24 29.56 19.87
C GLN A 25 18.36 30.06 21.01
N GLN A 26 17.53 29.18 21.57
CA GLN A 26 16.83 29.46 22.81
C GLN A 26 16.90 28.23 23.70
N ASP A 27 17.94 28.23 24.54
CA ASP A 27 18.03 27.39 25.72
C ASP A 27 16.91 27.78 26.68
N ASN A 28 16.15 26.81 27.17
CA ASN A 28 15.33 26.94 28.38
C ASN A 28 15.19 25.57 29.03
N GLU A 29 16.08 25.29 29.97
CA GLU A 29 15.85 24.36 31.08
C GLU A 29 14.85 24.96 32.07
N ALA A 30 13.78 24.23 32.40
CA ALA A 30 13.20 24.22 33.75
C ALA A 30 12.29 23.00 33.94
N ALA A 31 12.46 22.37 35.10
CA ALA A 31 11.87 21.11 35.55
C ALA A 31 10.38 21.24 35.98
N PRO A 32 9.72 20.14 36.42
CA PRO A 32 8.26 20.03 36.48
C PRO A 32 7.67 20.58 37.79
N SER A 33 6.41 21.00 37.74
CA SER A 33 5.61 21.24 38.94
C SER A 33 4.27 20.53 38.82
N ASP A 34 4.03 19.65 39.79
CA ASP A 34 2.73 19.10 40.14
C ASP A 34 1.73 20.22 40.45
N ASN A 35 0.44 20.02 40.14
CA ASN A 35 -0.61 20.05 41.17
C ASN A 35 -2.00 19.69 40.61
N ASN A 36 -2.62 18.83 41.41
CA ASN A 36 -3.96 18.26 41.35
C ASN A 36 -5.03 19.29 41.76
N ALA A 37 -6.26 19.20 41.22
CA ALA A 37 -7.56 19.37 41.93
C ALA A 37 -8.72 19.85 41.03
N THR A 38 -9.68 18.94 40.81
CA THR A 38 -11.15 19.06 40.98
C THR A 38 -11.92 20.38 40.73
N GLY A 39 -13.00 20.28 39.94
CA GLY A 39 -14.28 20.97 40.19
C GLY A 39 -15.00 21.51 38.94
N GLY A 40 -16.07 20.84 38.49
CA GLY A 40 -17.02 21.40 37.50
C GLY A 40 -18.08 22.32 38.16
N PRO A 41 -19.29 22.45 37.60
CA PRO A 41 -19.67 22.91 36.26
C PRO A 41 -20.62 24.14 36.33
N ALA A 42 -20.70 24.98 35.29
CA ALA A 42 -21.86 25.88 35.07
C ALA A 42 -21.93 26.37 33.62
N ALA A 43 -23.16 26.38 33.10
CA ALA A 43 -23.54 26.59 31.70
C ALA A 43 -23.88 28.08 31.38
N PRO A 44 -24.69 28.41 30.35
CA PRO A 44 -24.26 29.00 29.09
C PRO A 44 -24.74 30.45 28.91
N SER A 45 -24.20 31.17 27.91
CA SER A 45 -24.87 32.35 27.37
C SER A 45 -24.51 32.57 25.90
N ALA A 46 -25.57 32.63 25.10
CA ALA A 46 -25.58 32.81 23.67
C ALA A 46 -25.34 34.28 23.27
N SER A 47 -24.78 34.50 22.07
CA SER A 47 -25.32 35.54 21.17
C SER A 47 -24.83 35.37 19.73
N LYS A 48 -25.81 35.14 18.86
CA LYS A 48 -26.01 35.66 17.49
C LYS A 48 -24.96 35.42 16.38
N SER A 49 -25.41 34.59 15.44
CA SER A 49 -25.14 34.64 13.99
C SER A 49 -25.60 35.97 13.35
N PRO A 50 -25.05 36.35 12.18
CA PRO A 50 -25.79 36.07 10.95
C PRO A 50 -24.95 35.57 9.75
N GLU A 51 -25.65 34.78 8.94
CA GLU A 51 -25.52 34.49 7.49
C GLU A 51 -24.55 35.34 6.66
N ALA A 52 -23.74 34.66 5.84
CA ALA A 52 -23.77 34.88 4.38
C ALA A 52 -23.17 33.68 3.63
N ALA A 53 -23.87 33.30 2.58
CA ALA A 53 -23.64 32.20 1.68
C ALA A 53 -22.25 32.20 1.02
N GLY A 54 -21.76 30.98 0.78
CA GLY A 54 -20.62 30.69 -0.07
C GLY A 54 -20.66 29.21 -0.39
N ASP A 55 -21.62 28.82 -1.26
CA ASP A 55 -21.60 27.55 -1.96
C ASP A 55 -20.27 27.43 -2.71
N GLN A 56 -19.30 26.75 -2.10
CA GLN A 56 -18.24 26.09 -2.84
C GLN A 56 -18.60 24.62 -2.88
N GLN A 57 -19.51 24.31 -3.79
CA GLN A 57 -19.50 23.01 -4.43
C GLN A 57 -18.16 22.91 -5.16
N GLU A 58 -17.18 22.34 -4.46
CA GLU A 58 -15.95 21.87 -5.07
C GLU A 58 -16.39 20.93 -6.21
N PRO A 59 -16.05 21.22 -7.48
CA PRO A 59 -16.39 20.31 -8.55
C PRO A 59 -15.73 18.99 -8.20
N ALA A 60 -16.53 17.93 -8.09
CA ALA A 60 -16.02 16.57 -8.07
C ALA A 60 -15.12 16.44 -9.30
N SER A 61 -13.81 16.52 -9.08
CA SER A 61 -12.82 16.28 -10.11
C SER A 61 -13.09 14.87 -10.60
N SER A 62 -13.70 14.78 -11.78
CA SER A 62 -13.69 13.58 -12.60
C SER A 62 -12.25 13.42 -13.10
N GLU A 63 -11.34 13.13 -12.18
CA GLU A 63 -9.99 12.74 -12.51
C GLU A 63 -10.13 11.30 -13.01
N SER A 64 -9.98 11.12 -14.32
CA SER A 64 -9.86 9.80 -14.90
C SER A 64 -8.83 9.01 -14.08
N PRO A 65 -9.09 7.74 -13.74
CA PRO A 65 -8.15 6.94 -12.97
C PRO A 65 -6.75 7.05 -13.60
N PRO A 66 -5.68 7.18 -12.80
CA PRO A 66 -4.31 7.10 -13.29
C PRO A 66 -4.18 5.92 -14.25
N ALA A 67 -3.48 6.09 -15.37
CA ALA A 67 -3.39 5.08 -16.43
C ALA A 67 -2.88 3.69 -15.97
N GLU A 68 -2.33 3.61 -14.75
CA GLU A 68 -1.89 2.40 -14.08
C GLU A 68 -3.02 1.62 -13.36
N LEU A 69 -4.14 2.26 -13.02
CA LEU A 69 -5.31 1.62 -12.38
C LEU A 69 -6.18 0.81 -13.37
N GLU A 70 -6.19 1.23 -14.64
CA GLU A 70 -7.08 0.72 -15.69
C GLU A 70 -7.06 -0.81 -15.88
N PRO A 71 -5.92 -1.53 -15.84
CA PRO A 71 -5.89 -2.95 -16.17
C PRO A 71 -6.61 -3.83 -15.13
N ALA A 72 -6.45 -3.52 -13.85
CA ALA A 72 -7.05 -4.29 -12.76
C ALA A 72 -8.56 -4.05 -12.68
N ILE A 73 -8.99 -2.79 -12.78
CA ILE A 73 -10.41 -2.44 -12.79
C ILE A 73 -11.12 -3.11 -13.97
N ALA A 74 -10.61 -2.93 -15.19
CA ALA A 74 -11.23 -3.50 -16.39
C ALA A 74 -11.25 -5.03 -16.38
N TYR A 75 -10.26 -5.68 -15.74
CA TYR A 75 -10.29 -7.12 -15.52
C TYR A 75 -11.39 -7.50 -14.51
N CYS A 76 -11.48 -6.82 -13.38
CA CYS A 76 -12.44 -7.15 -12.33
C CYS A 76 -13.90 -6.90 -12.76
N GLU A 77 -14.17 -5.87 -13.56
CA GLU A 77 -15.50 -5.66 -14.16
C GLU A 77 -15.90 -6.82 -15.08
N LYS A 78 -14.93 -7.36 -15.83
CA LYS A 78 -15.14 -8.54 -16.69
C LYS A 78 -15.33 -9.82 -15.86
N ALA A 79 -14.52 -10.00 -14.83
CA ALA A 79 -14.61 -11.11 -13.90
C ALA A 79 -15.98 -11.14 -13.19
N ALA A 80 -16.52 -9.99 -12.80
CA ALA A 80 -17.84 -9.88 -12.18
C ALA A 80 -19.00 -10.34 -13.09
N ASN A 81 -18.76 -10.46 -14.39
CA ASN A 81 -19.72 -10.93 -15.39
C ASN A 81 -19.31 -12.30 -15.98
N ASP A 82 -18.43 -13.05 -15.31
CA ASP A 82 -17.89 -14.35 -15.74
C ASP A 82 -17.34 -14.36 -17.18
N ASN A 83 -16.78 -13.24 -17.63
CA ASN A 83 -16.38 -13.05 -19.03
C ASN A 83 -14.89 -12.72 -19.22
N ALA A 84 -14.11 -12.69 -18.13
CA ALA A 84 -12.67 -12.49 -18.24
C ALA A 84 -12.01 -13.74 -18.85
N SER A 85 -11.41 -13.57 -20.02
CA SER A 85 -10.70 -14.63 -20.73
C SER A 85 -9.35 -14.97 -20.09
N SER A 86 -8.81 -16.16 -20.37
CA SER A 86 -7.44 -16.53 -19.97
C SER A 86 -6.37 -15.59 -20.55
N ALA A 87 -6.64 -14.95 -21.68
CA ALA A 87 -5.78 -13.91 -22.25
C ALA A 87 -5.81 -12.63 -21.39
N ALA A 88 -6.98 -12.26 -20.85
CA ALA A 88 -7.10 -11.15 -19.91
C ALA A 88 -6.40 -11.47 -18.58
N THR A 89 -6.50 -12.71 -18.08
CA THR A 89 -5.77 -13.14 -16.87
C THR A 89 -4.26 -13.01 -17.04
N ARG A 90 -3.72 -13.48 -18.18
CA ARG A 90 -2.30 -13.31 -18.50
C ARG A 90 -1.90 -11.85 -18.65
N ALA A 91 -2.71 -11.05 -19.33
CA ALA A 91 -2.46 -9.62 -19.47
C ALA A 91 -2.45 -8.90 -18.12
N LEU A 92 -3.31 -9.28 -17.17
CA LEU A 92 -3.28 -8.74 -15.82
C LEU A 92 -2.04 -9.22 -15.06
N ALA A 93 -1.60 -10.48 -15.23
CA ALA A 93 -0.37 -10.98 -14.62
C ALA A 93 0.85 -10.13 -15.00
N ASP A 94 0.98 -9.76 -16.28
CA ASP A 94 2.04 -8.86 -16.77
C ASP A 94 1.95 -7.43 -16.20
N LYS A 95 0.82 -7.08 -15.57
CA LYS A 95 0.52 -5.79 -14.97
C LYS A 95 0.42 -5.83 -13.45
N GLY A 96 0.98 -6.85 -12.81
CA GLY A 96 1.03 -6.98 -11.35
C GLY A 96 0.12 -8.09 -10.80
N GLY A 97 -0.72 -8.70 -11.63
CA GLY A 97 -1.53 -9.85 -11.25
C GLY A 97 -2.38 -9.60 -10.01
N LEU A 98 -2.32 -10.53 -9.05
CA LEU A 98 -3.06 -10.41 -7.80
C LEU A 98 -2.61 -9.21 -6.96
N VAL A 99 -1.32 -8.83 -6.99
CA VAL A 99 -0.85 -7.63 -6.27
C VAL A 99 -1.54 -6.37 -6.81
N ALA A 100 -1.73 -6.26 -8.12
CA ALA A 100 -2.45 -5.14 -8.72
C ALA A 100 -3.92 -5.09 -8.28
N ILE A 101 -4.61 -6.24 -8.20
CA ILE A 101 -5.99 -6.33 -7.67
C ILE A 101 -6.04 -5.81 -6.22
N LEU A 102 -5.18 -6.36 -5.35
CA LEU A 102 -5.16 -6.04 -3.92
C LEU A 102 -4.71 -4.60 -3.63
N GLN A 103 -3.84 -4.04 -4.47
CA GLN A 103 -3.39 -2.65 -4.35
C GLN A 103 -4.49 -1.65 -4.68
N HIS A 104 -5.36 -1.97 -5.63
CA HIS A 104 -6.39 -1.06 -6.14
C HIS A 104 -7.78 -1.33 -5.56
N GLU A 105 -7.87 -2.02 -4.41
CA GLU A 105 -9.14 -2.41 -3.77
C GLU A 105 -10.18 -1.29 -3.66
N ALA A 106 -9.75 -0.07 -3.32
CA ALA A 106 -10.65 1.07 -3.14
C ALA A 106 -11.34 1.50 -4.45
N ALA A 107 -10.69 1.25 -5.60
CA ALA A 107 -11.21 1.61 -6.91
C ALA A 107 -12.11 0.53 -7.52
N LEU A 108 -12.11 -0.69 -6.97
CA LEU A 108 -12.89 -1.81 -7.51
C LEU A 108 -14.38 -1.74 -7.14
N GLY A 109 -14.79 -0.79 -6.27
CA GLY A 109 -16.19 -0.58 -5.89
C GLY A 109 -16.86 -1.80 -5.22
N GLY A 110 -16.09 -2.83 -4.88
CA GLY A 110 -16.52 -4.14 -4.40
C GLY A 110 -15.42 -4.85 -3.60
N ASP A 111 -15.60 -6.12 -3.31
CA ASP A 111 -14.64 -6.91 -2.53
C ASP A 111 -13.46 -7.36 -3.41
N PRO A 112 -12.22 -6.87 -3.17
CA PRO A 112 -11.06 -7.20 -4.01
C PRO A 112 -10.78 -8.71 -4.03
N TYR A 113 -11.17 -9.42 -2.97
CA TYR A 113 -11.01 -10.86 -2.83
C TYR A 113 -11.90 -11.64 -3.79
N THR A 114 -13.12 -11.19 -4.10
CA THR A 114 -13.96 -11.86 -5.11
C THR A 114 -13.32 -11.79 -6.50
N CYS A 115 -12.75 -10.63 -6.87
CA CYS A 115 -11.98 -10.53 -8.12
C CYS A 115 -10.70 -11.38 -8.07
N GLY A 116 -10.03 -11.40 -6.92
CA GLY A 116 -8.87 -12.25 -6.67
C GLY A 116 -9.17 -13.74 -6.80
N ASP A 117 -10.28 -14.22 -6.26
CA ASP A 117 -10.78 -15.59 -6.38
C ASP A 117 -10.96 -15.96 -7.84
N TYR A 118 -11.63 -15.10 -8.59
CA TYR A 118 -11.82 -15.30 -10.02
C TYR A 118 -10.47 -15.36 -10.74
N TYR A 119 -9.56 -14.43 -10.45
CA TYR A 119 -8.22 -14.40 -11.04
C TYR A 119 -7.46 -15.71 -10.82
N LEU A 120 -7.44 -16.20 -9.59
CA LEU A 120 -6.78 -17.45 -9.20
C LEU A 120 -7.44 -18.66 -9.85
N ALA A 121 -8.78 -18.73 -9.85
CA ALA A 121 -9.54 -19.80 -10.49
C ALA A 121 -9.31 -19.87 -12.01
N HIS A 122 -8.92 -18.75 -12.64
CA HIS A 122 -8.69 -18.64 -14.08
C HIS A 122 -7.20 -18.63 -14.47
N GLY A 123 -6.34 -19.18 -13.61
CA GLY A 123 -4.92 -19.41 -13.92
C GLY A 123 -4.00 -18.26 -13.51
N GLY A 124 -4.49 -17.34 -12.68
CA GLY A 124 -3.63 -16.45 -11.91
C GLY A 124 -2.75 -17.22 -10.93
N ASP A 125 -1.57 -16.68 -10.64
CA ASP A 125 -0.60 -17.30 -9.75
C ASP A 125 -0.57 -16.57 -8.40
N ILE A 126 -0.83 -17.29 -7.31
CA ILE A 126 -0.84 -16.78 -5.93
C ILE A 126 0.56 -16.36 -5.45
N ASP A 127 1.62 -16.92 -6.06
CA ASP A 127 3.02 -16.69 -5.68
C ASP A 127 3.79 -15.82 -6.69
N ALA A 128 3.12 -15.30 -7.71
CA ALA A 128 3.75 -14.44 -8.71
C ALA A 128 4.21 -13.13 -8.08
N THR A 129 5.49 -12.81 -8.24
CA THR A 129 6.00 -11.48 -7.91
C THR A 129 5.46 -10.45 -8.90
N ASP A 130 5.07 -9.28 -8.42
CA ASP A 130 4.68 -8.15 -9.26
C ASP A 130 5.80 -7.81 -10.27
N PRO A 131 5.62 -7.99 -11.59
CA PRO A 131 6.68 -7.77 -12.56
C PRO A 131 6.85 -6.30 -12.97
N ARG A 132 5.98 -5.39 -12.50
CA ARG A 132 6.03 -3.97 -12.88
C ARG A 132 7.34 -3.33 -12.43
N THR A 133 7.96 -2.54 -13.30
CA THR A 133 9.30 -1.95 -13.09
C THR A 133 9.35 -0.89 -11.99
N ASP A 134 8.20 -0.28 -11.70
CA ASP A 134 7.95 0.72 -10.67
C ASP A 134 7.50 0.08 -9.34
N SER A 135 7.34 -1.25 -9.29
CA SER A 135 6.99 -1.98 -8.08
C SER A 135 8.23 -2.45 -7.30
N GLU A 136 7.99 -2.90 -6.07
CA GLU A 136 9.02 -3.57 -5.28
C GLU A 136 9.20 -5.05 -5.63
N HIS A 137 8.50 -5.59 -6.64
CA HIS A 137 8.52 -7.01 -7.00
C HIS A 137 8.11 -7.95 -5.86
N LEU A 138 7.11 -7.54 -5.08
CA LEU A 138 6.57 -8.34 -3.98
C LEU A 138 5.67 -9.46 -4.52
N THR A 139 5.66 -10.60 -3.83
CA THR A 139 4.55 -11.57 -3.95
C THR A 139 3.29 -11.02 -3.27
N PRO A 140 2.09 -11.56 -3.54
CA PRO A 140 0.87 -11.19 -2.82
C PRO A 140 1.02 -11.28 -1.31
N LEU A 141 1.69 -12.32 -0.79
CA LEU A 141 1.90 -12.46 0.65
C LEU A 141 2.84 -11.38 1.20
N LEU A 142 3.93 -11.06 0.51
CA LEU A 142 4.83 -9.98 0.91
C LEU A 142 4.13 -8.60 0.84
N PHE A 143 3.27 -8.39 -0.15
CA PHE A 143 2.45 -7.19 -0.25
C PHE A 143 1.47 -7.04 0.91
N ALA A 144 0.74 -8.11 1.26
CA ALA A 144 -0.16 -8.14 2.41
C ALA A 144 0.56 -7.83 3.73
N ILE A 145 1.76 -8.39 3.90
CA ILE A 145 2.63 -8.11 5.05
C ILE A 145 3.05 -6.64 5.08
N LYS A 146 3.48 -6.07 3.95
CA LYS A 146 3.86 -4.65 3.85
C LYS A 146 2.72 -3.72 4.24
N ARG A 147 1.50 -4.06 3.83
CA ARG A 147 0.29 -3.31 4.18
C ARG A 147 -0.10 -3.45 5.65
N ASN A 148 0.52 -4.38 6.38
CA ASN A 148 0.17 -4.77 7.74
C ASN A 148 -1.34 -5.06 7.85
N ASP A 149 -1.88 -5.80 6.89
CA ASP A 149 -3.30 -6.11 6.77
C ASP A 149 -3.53 -7.60 7.09
N PRO A 150 -4.00 -7.93 8.31
CA PRO A 150 -4.23 -9.32 8.69
C PRO A 150 -5.27 -10.03 7.84
N ARG A 151 -6.31 -9.33 7.33
CA ARG A 151 -7.34 -9.95 6.50
C ARG A 151 -6.77 -10.32 5.14
N MET A 152 -5.94 -9.45 4.56
CA MET A 152 -5.25 -9.73 3.30
C MET A 152 -4.23 -10.87 3.45
N VAL A 153 -3.55 -10.95 4.61
CA VAL A 153 -2.64 -12.05 4.92
C VAL A 153 -3.40 -13.38 5.00
N ASP A 154 -4.51 -13.44 5.74
CA ASP A 154 -5.33 -14.66 5.83
C ASP A 154 -5.84 -15.06 4.45
N TYR A 155 -6.38 -14.13 3.65
CA TYR A 155 -6.82 -14.41 2.29
C TYR A 155 -5.72 -15.06 1.44
N VAL A 156 -4.51 -14.51 1.43
CA VAL A 156 -3.42 -15.08 0.62
C VAL A 156 -3.00 -16.46 1.14
N ILE A 157 -2.98 -16.67 2.45
CA ILE A 157 -2.65 -17.97 3.07
C ILE A 157 -3.72 -19.02 2.79
N ASP A 158 -5.00 -18.66 2.86
CA ASP A 158 -6.13 -19.55 2.62
C ASP A 158 -6.21 -20.02 1.16
N HIS A 159 -5.54 -19.30 0.24
CA HIS A 159 -5.33 -19.67 -1.16
C HIS A 159 -3.99 -20.39 -1.40
N ASP A 160 -3.44 -21.05 -0.38
CA ASP A 160 -2.26 -21.92 -0.46
C ASP A 160 -0.96 -21.22 -0.92
N ALA A 161 -0.81 -19.92 -0.64
CA ALA A 161 0.44 -19.22 -0.93
C ALA A 161 1.65 -19.89 -0.26
N ASP A 162 2.77 -19.97 -0.99
CA ASP A 162 4.02 -20.48 -0.43
C ASP A 162 4.59 -19.48 0.60
N LEU A 163 4.44 -19.83 1.87
CA LEU A 163 4.92 -19.08 3.04
C LEU A 163 6.43 -18.85 3.06
N ARG A 164 7.18 -19.49 2.16
CA ARG A 164 8.64 -19.37 2.00
C ARG A 164 9.04 -18.75 0.67
N LYS A 165 8.09 -18.45 -0.23
CA LYS A 165 8.35 -17.80 -1.51
C LYS A 165 9.00 -16.45 -1.29
N ARG A 166 10.15 -16.26 -1.94
CA ARG A 166 10.89 -15.01 -1.85
C ARG A 166 10.42 -14.01 -2.90
N GLY A 167 10.58 -12.73 -2.58
CA GLY A 167 10.32 -11.62 -3.47
C GLY A 167 10.86 -10.33 -2.86
N GLY A 168 10.50 -9.18 -3.44
CA GLY A 168 10.99 -7.90 -2.94
C GLY A 168 12.42 -7.57 -3.41
N PRO A 169 12.91 -6.35 -3.13
CA PRO A 169 14.23 -5.87 -3.57
C PRO A 169 15.42 -6.64 -2.98
N ASN A 170 15.20 -7.46 -1.95
CA ASN A 170 16.26 -8.21 -1.24
C ASN A 170 16.00 -9.73 -1.23
N ASP A 171 15.14 -10.23 -2.11
CA ASP A 171 14.79 -11.66 -2.20
C ASP A 171 14.40 -12.23 -0.81
N VAL A 172 13.52 -11.52 -0.11
CA VAL A 172 13.18 -11.76 1.30
C VAL A 172 12.05 -12.76 1.43
N ARG A 173 12.08 -13.56 2.50
CA ARG A 173 10.97 -14.46 2.86
C ARG A 173 9.90 -13.72 3.67
N PRO A 174 8.62 -14.13 3.57
CA PRO A 174 7.49 -13.50 4.26
C PRO A 174 7.72 -13.24 5.75
N TYR A 175 8.04 -14.27 6.53
CA TYR A 175 8.26 -14.13 7.97
C TYR A 175 9.41 -13.17 8.32
N GLY A 176 10.54 -13.29 7.60
CA GLY A 176 11.69 -12.40 7.81
C GLY A 176 11.38 -10.95 7.46
N TYR A 177 10.57 -10.73 6.42
CA TYR A 177 10.11 -9.41 6.01
C TYR A 177 9.18 -8.78 7.06
N ALA A 178 8.23 -9.53 7.61
CA ALA A 178 7.35 -9.06 8.70
C ALA A 178 8.15 -8.62 9.93
N VAL A 179 9.13 -9.43 10.37
CA VAL A 179 10.01 -9.09 11.51
C VAL A 179 10.86 -7.85 11.19
N PHE A 180 11.40 -7.76 9.97
CA PHE A 180 12.17 -6.59 9.53
C PHE A 180 11.35 -5.30 9.60
N LEU A 181 10.10 -5.31 9.07
CA LEU A 181 9.22 -4.15 9.13
C LEU A 181 8.84 -3.77 10.56
N ALA A 182 8.58 -4.76 11.43
CA ALA A 182 8.31 -4.53 12.85
C ALA A 182 9.48 -3.83 13.57
N LEU A 183 10.72 -4.18 13.21
CA LEU A 183 11.92 -3.57 13.79
C LEU A 183 12.17 -2.15 13.26
N GLN A 184 11.87 -1.90 11.99
CA GLN A 184 12.02 -0.57 11.37
C GLN A 184 10.94 0.41 11.80
N ASN A 185 9.70 -0.04 11.93
CA ASN A 185 8.55 0.81 12.26
C ASN A 185 7.92 0.39 13.59
N ARG A 186 8.52 0.87 14.69
CA ARG A 186 8.09 0.54 16.05
C ARG A 186 6.73 1.13 16.45
N SER A 187 6.21 2.10 15.69
CA SER A 187 4.87 2.67 15.91
C SER A 187 3.75 1.82 15.31
N THR A 188 4.07 0.93 14.37
CA THR A 188 3.09 0.05 13.75
C THR A 188 3.11 -1.33 14.40
N ASN A 189 1.94 -1.82 14.80
CA ASN A 189 1.82 -3.14 15.40
C ASN A 189 1.73 -4.24 14.32
N TYR A 190 2.85 -4.91 14.08
CA TYR A 190 2.94 -6.07 13.17
C TYR A 190 2.66 -7.42 13.84
N ASN A 191 2.40 -7.45 15.16
CA ASN A 191 2.20 -8.71 15.89
C ASN A 191 1.06 -9.57 15.34
N PRO A 192 -0.10 -9.03 14.89
CA PRO A 192 -1.16 -9.86 14.30
C PRO A 192 -0.70 -10.61 13.06
N VAL A 193 -0.03 -9.92 12.12
CA VAL A 193 0.51 -10.52 10.89
C VAL A 193 1.58 -11.56 11.22
N ILE A 194 2.49 -11.26 12.15
CA ILE A 194 3.52 -12.21 12.59
C ILE A 194 2.88 -13.47 13.19
N ALA A 195 1.82 -13.31 13.99
CA ALA A 195 1.11 -14.43 14.60
C ALA A 195 0.39 -15.32 13.57
N GLN A 196 -0.22 -14.73 12.54
CA GLN A 196 -0.83 -15.48 11.43
C GLN A 196 0.22 -16.32 10.68
N LEU A 197 1.35 -15.71 10.33
CA LEU A 197 2.45 -16.40 9.66
C LEU A 197 3.05 -17.52 10.52
N ASP A 198 3.26 -17.28 11.82
CA ASP A 198 3.75 -18.30 12.75
C ASP A 198 2.79 -19.50 12.84
N LYS A 199 1.48 -19.23 12.97
CA LYS A 199 0.43 -20.26 12.98
C LYS A 199 0.46 -21.07 11.67
N ALA A 200 0.47 -20.40 10.52
CA ALA A 200 0.44 -21.04 9.21
C ALA A 200 1.71 -21.89 8.96
N LEU A 201 2.89 -21.36 9.31
CA LEU A 201 4.15 -22.09 9.20
C LEU A 201 4.17 -23.36 10.07
N LYS A 202 3.67 -23.27 11.31
CA LYS A 202 3.54 -24.44 12.20
C LYS A 202 2.58 -25.48 11.65
N ALA A 203 1.43 -25.05 11.12
CA ALA A 203 0.47 -25.95 10.48
C ALA A 203 1.10 -26.66 9.27
N SER A 204 1.82 -25.92 8.41
CA SER A 204 2.52 -26.48 7.24
C SER A 204 3.58 -27.52 7.60
N ALA A 205 4.25 -27.36 8.75
CA ALA A 205 5.24 -28.32 9.24
C ALA A 205 4.58 -29.60 9.77
N ALA A 206 3.39 -29.50 10.39
CA ALA A 206 2.66 -30.63 10.91
C ALA A 206 1.99 -31.49 9.83
N SER A 207 1.59 -30.89 8.70
CA SER A 207 0.97 -31.60 7.57
C SER A 207 1.97 -32.32 6.65
N GLY A 208 3.25 -31.96 6.72
CA GLY A 208 4.33 -32.58 5.94
C GLY A 208 5.07 -33.73 6.66
N SER A 209 4.51 -34.24 7.76
CA SER A 209 5.09 -35.29 8.61
C SER A 209 4.44 -36.66 8.38
#